data_AF-A0A496SYI2-F1
#
_entry.id   AF-A0A496SYI2-F1
#
_cell.length_a   1.000
_cell.length_b   1.000
_cell.length_c   1.000
_cell.angle_alpha   90.00
_cell.angle_beta   90.00
_cell.angle_gamma   90.00
#
_symmetry.space_group_name_H-M   'P 1'
#
loop_
_entity.id
_entity.type
_entity.pdbx_description
1 polymer ?
#
loop_
_entity_poly.entity_id
_entity_poly.type
_entity_poly.pdbx_seq_one_letter_code
_entity_poly.pdbx_strand_id
1 'polypeptide(L)'
;MQTQERAEKAEDTLATVQPGDVRKDLPWEISKMAVIGDRDSVLPFKAVGMKVVPVADAQEAARAFDSLVNSKYVIIFITERVAEGIQGKIERVALKTLPSVVLIPDNRGALGLATKKVRQTVSKAIGADIFQGGDK
;
A
#
# COMPACT_ATOMS: atom_id res chain seq x y z
N MET A 1 2.26 38.31 12.96
CA MET A 1 3.24 37.64 13.84
C MET A 1 2.91 36.15 14.08
N GLN A 2 1.64 35.76 14.28
CA GLN A 2 1.26 34.34 14.53
C GLN A 2 1.30 33.39 13.30
N THR A 3 1.44 33.91 12.07
CA THR A 3 1.38 33.10 10.85
C THR A 3 2.73 32.49 10.47
N GLN A 4 3.85 33.09 10.89
CA GLN A 4 5.20 32.56 10.60
C GLN A 4 5.57 31.39 11.54
N GLU A 5 5.12 31.42 12.79
CA GLU A 5 5.40 30.40 13.80
C GLU A 5 4.78 29.02 13.50
N ARG A 6 3.71 28.97 12.68
CA ARG A 6 3.06 27.72 12.25
C ARG A 6 3.76 27.06 11.06
N ALA A 7 4.46 27.83 10.23
CA ALA A 7 5.22 27.30 9.09
C ALA A 7 6.53 26.67 9.57
N GLU A 8 7.21 27.32 10.51
CA GLU A 8 8.49 26.87 11.06
C GLU A 8 8.35 25.53 11.82
N LYS A 9 7.25 25.35 12.58
CA LYS A 9 6.93 24.08 13.25
C LYS A 9 6.58 22.93 12.28
N ALA A 10 6.04 23.24 11.11
CA ALA A 10 5.69 22.24 10.10
C ALA A 10 6.93 21.77 9.32
N GLU A 11 7.88 22.68 9.07
CA GLU A 11 9.16 22.36 8.44
C GLU A 11 10.08 21.57 9.38
N ASP A 12 10.11 21.89 10.67
CA ASP A 12 10.89 21.16 11.69
C ASP A 12 10.39 19.69 11.86
N THR A 13 9.09 19.46 11.62
CA THR A 13 8.50 18.11 11.64
C THR A 13 8.84 17.30 10.37
N LEU A 14 9.06 17.97 9.24
CA LEU A 14 9.42 17.33 7.96
C LEU A 14 10.94 17.15 7.78
N ALA A 15 11.75 17.93 8.50
CA ALA A 15 13.21 17.86 8.47
C ALA A 15 13.80 16.75 9.36
N THR A 16 12.98 16.04 10.12
CA THR A 16 13.42 14.97 11.05
C THR A 16 13.01 13.58 10.58
N VAL A 17 13.18 13.29 9.28
CA VAL A 17 13.19 11.90 8.79
C VAL A 17 14.55 11.64 8.16
N GLN A 18 15.52 11.28 9.00
CA GLN A 18 16.86 10.86 8.61
C GLN A 18 16.77 9.49 7.90
N PRO A 19 17.64 9.19 6.92
CA PRO A 19 17.77 7.85 6.36
C PRO A 19 18.18 6.86 7.46
N GLY A 20 17.19 6.16 8.03
CA GLY A 20 17.37 5.36 9.25
C GLY A 20 16.26 5.52 10.29
N ASP A 21 15.30 6.44 10.10
CA ASP A 21 14.09 6.56 10.93
C ASP A 21 13.06 5.44 10.66
N VAL A 22 13.57 4.20 10.69
CA VAL A 22 12.75 3.04 10.99
C VAL A 22 12.32 3.20 12.44
N ARG A 23 11.01 3.29 12.66
CA ARG A 23 10.36 3.36 13.97
C ARG A 23 11.06 2.45 14.99
N LYS A 24 11.79 3.04 15.94
CA LYS A 24 12.63 2.33 16.94
C LYS A 24 11.79 1.57 17.97
N ASP A 25 10.49 1.87 18.06
CA ASP A 25 9.50 1.18 18.88
C ASP A 25 9.03 -0.15 18.27
N LEU A 26 9.33 -0.39 16.99
CA LEU A 26 9.15 -1.69 16.37
C LEU A 26 10.39 -2.53 16.66
N PRO A 27 10.26 -3.69 17.33
CA PRO A 27 11.39 -4.61 17.47
C PRO A 27 11.87 -4.98 16.06
N TRP A 28 13.14 -4.70 15.79
CA TRP A 28 13.86 -4.95 14.53
C TRP A 28 13.88 -6.43 14.11
N GLU A 29 13.30 -7.30 14.92
CA GLU A 29 13.29 -8.75 14.75
C GLU A 29 12.35 -9.22 13.63
N ILE A 30 11.12 -8.69 13.42
CA ILE A 30 10.25 -9.23 12.34
C ILE A 30 9.22 -8.22 11.82
N SER A 31 9.50 -7.58 10.67
CA SER A 31 8.47 -6.92 9.86
C SER A 31 7.53 -7.96 9.26
N LYS A 32 6.33 -8.12 9.84
CA LYS A 32 5.33 -9.07 9.34
C LYS A 32 4.79 -8.60 7.99
N MET A 33 5.09 -9.36 6.94
CA MET A 33 4.59 -9.15 5.58
C MET A 33 3.59 -10.23 5.20
N ALA A 34 2.52 -9.84 4.53
CA ALA A 34 1.52 -10.76 4.00
C ALA A 34 1.27 -10.50 2.52
N VAL A 35 0.80 -11.54 1.81
CA VAL A 35 0.30 -11.44 0.44
C VAL A 35 -1.08 -12.08 0.33
N ILE A 36 -2.00 -11.40 -0.34
CA ILE A 36 -3.37 -11.83 -0.63
C ILE A 36 -3.53 -11.94 -2.15
N GLY A 37 -4.08 -13.05 -2.65
CA GLY A 37 -4.28 -13.24 -4.09
C GLY A 37 -4.87 -14.62 -4.41
N ASP A 38 -5.06 -14.90 -5.70
CA ASP A 38 -5.39 -16.26 -6.13
C ASP A 38 -4.25 -17.22 -5.81
N ARG A 39 -4.61 -18.48 -5.56
CA ARG A 39 -3.70 -19.51 -5.05
C ARG A 39 -2.39 -19.60 -5.87
N ASP A 40 -2.50 -19.67 -7.18
CA ASP A 40 -1.34 -19.93 -8.04
C ASP A 40 -0.41 -18.73 -8.13
N SER A 41 -0.94 -17.51 -7.99
CA SER A 41 -0.14 -16.29 -7.97
C SER A 41 0.64 -16.09 -6.66
N VAL A 42 0.08 -16.51 -5.53
CA VAL A 42 0.64 -16.12 -4.20
C VAL A 42 1.43 -17.21 -3.49
N LEU A 43 1.25 -18.48 -3.86
CA LEU A 43 1.99 -19.58 -3.24
C LEU A 43 3.53 -19.43 -3.26
N PRO A 44 4.16 -18.93 -4.34
CA PRO A 44 5.63 -18.77 -4.38
C PRO A 44 6.20 -17.89 -3.25
N PHE A 45 5.42 -16.94 -2.74
CA PHE A 45 5.85 -16.04 -1.66
C PHE A 45 6.04 -16.74 -0.30
N LYS A 46 5.58 -17.99 -0.15
CA LYS A 46 5.92 -18.79 1.04
C LYS A 46 7.42 -19.03 1.17
N ALA A 47 8.12 -19.20 0.04
CA ALA A 47 9.55 -19.49 0.02
C ALA A 47 10.40 -18.34 0.58
N VAL A 48 9.89 -17.11 0.53
CA VAL A 48 10.57 -15.89 1.05
C VAL A 48 10.07 -15.49 2.44
N GLY A 49 9.32 -16.36 3.12
CA GLY A 49 8.91 -16.14 4.52
C GLY A 49 7.70 -15.23 4.71
N MET A 50 6.94 -14.93 3.66
CA MET A 50 5.72 -14.13 3.77
C MET A 50 4.52 -14.95 4.23
N LYS A 51 3.59 -14.32 4.96
CA LYS A 51 2.27 -14.89 5.22
C LYS A 51 1.46 -14.92 3.92
N VAL A 52 1.24 -16.09 3.36
CA VAL A 52 0.42 -16.28 2.16
C VAL A 52 -1.04 -16.54 2.52
N VAL A 53 -1.95 -15.75 1.98
CA VAL A 53 -3.40 -15.86 2.19
C VAL A 53 -4.09 -15.98 0.82
N PRO A 54 -4.26 -17.21 0.31
CA PRO A 54 -5.00 -17.43 -0.93
C PRO A 54 -6.49 -17.14 -0.70
N VAL A 55 -7.15 -16.52 -1.66
CA VAL A 55 -8.59 -16.21 -1.61
C VAL A 55 -9.27 -16.52 -2.93
N ALA A 56 -10.55 -16.92 -2.89
CA ALA A 56 -11.35 -17.27 -4.05
C ALA A 56 -12.29 -16.14 -4.52
N ASP A 57 -12.73 -15.29 -3.60
CA ASP A 57 -13.70 -14.22 -3.90
C ASP A 57 -13.46 -12.94 -3.07
N ALA A 58 -14.21 -11.88 -3.41
CA ALA A 58 -14.10 -10.58 -2.76
C ALA A 58 -14.51 -10.60 -1.27
N GLN A 59 -15.42 -11.50 -0.88
CA GLN A 59 -15.88 -11.60 0.50
C GLN A 59 -14.80 -12.22 1.39
N GLU A 60 -14.13 -13.27 0.89
CA GLU A 60 -12.97 -13.89 1.52
C GLU A 60 -11.80 -12.91 1.57
N ALA A 61 -11.52 -12.20 0.48
CA ALA A 61 -10.51 -11.15 0.42
C ALA A 61 -10.74 -10.06 1.48
N ALA A 62 -11.98 -9.61 1.63
CA ALA A 62 -12.34 -8.60 2.63
C ALA A 62 -12.06 -9.08 4.06
N ARG A 63 -12.47 -10.31 4.40
CA ARG A 63 -12.21 -10.89 5.73
C ARG A 63 -10.72 -11.08 5.99
N ALA A 64 -9.98 -11.60 5.01
CA ALA A 64 -8.53 -11.76 5.08
C ALA A 64 -7.82 -10.43 5.30
N PHE A 65 -8.18 -9.41 4.51
CA PHE A 65 -7.61 -8.07 4.60
C PHE A 65 -7.85 -7.44 5.97
N ASP A 66 -9.09 -7.47 6.48
CA ASP A 66 -9.42 -6.94 7.80
C ASP A 66 -8.64 -7.66 8.92
N SER A 67 -8.50 -8.98 8.82
CA SER A 67 -7.72 -9.77 9.78
C SER A 67 -6.25 -9.35 9.78
N LEU A 68 -5.64 -9.12 8.62
CA LEU A 68 -4.25 -8.71 8.50
C LEU A 68 -4.02 -7.29 9.01
N VAL A 69 -4.92 -6.36 8.70
CA VAL A 69 -4.89 -4.98 9.21
C VAL A 69 -4.92 -4.96 10.73
N ASN A 70 -5.70 -5.83 11.36
CA ASN A 70 -5.81 -5.92 12.82
C ASN A 70 -4.63 -6.67 13.47
N SER A 71 -3.82 -7.42 12.71
CA SER A 71 -2.77 -8.31 13.22
C SER A 71 -1.36 -7.72 13.22
N LYS A 72 -1.23 -6.38 13.21
CA LYS A 72 0.05 -5.63 13.19
C LYS A 72 0.99 -6.02 12.03
N TYR A 73 0.45 -6.38 10.87
CA TYR A 73 1.25 -6.47 9.64
C TYR A 73 1.72 -5.07 9.25
N VAL A 74 2.93 -4.96 8.71
CA VAL A 74 3.48 -3.66 8.29
C VAL A 74 3.28 -3.43 6.79
N ILE A 75 3.33 -4.50 5.99
CA ILE A 75 3.08 -4.48 4.55
C ILE A 75 2.13 -5.62 4.18
N ILE A 76 1.10 -5.27 3.42
CA ILE A 76 0.15 -6.21 2.83
C ILE A 76 0.22 -6.05 1.32
N PHE A 77 0.76 -7.06 0.64
CA PHE A 77 0.68 -7.18 -0.80
C PHE A 77 -0.67 -7.76 -1.19
N ILE A 78 -1.25 -7.25 -2.26
CA ILE A 78 -2.52 -7.75 -2.78
C ILE A 78 -2.49 -7.75 -4.30
N THR A 79 -2.87 -8.86 -4.93
CA THR A 79 -2.99 -8.90 -6.39
C THR A 79 -4.06 -7.92 -6.87
N GLU A 80 -3.82 -7.21 -7.97
CA GLU A 80 -4.73 -6.18 -8.48
C GLU A 80 -6.16 -6.69 -8.69
N ARG A 81 -6.32 -7.92 -9.21
CA ARG A 81 -7.65 -8.50 -9.44
C ARG A 81 -8.44 -8.72 -8.16
N VAL A 82 -7.78 -9.10 -7.07
CA VAL A 82 -8.42 -9.23 -5.76
C VAL A 82 -8.70 -7.84 -5.16
N ALA A 83 -7.78 -6.89 -5.36
CA ALA A 83 -7.94 -5.52 -4.88
C ALA A 83 -9.15 -4.80 -5.50
N GLU A 84 -9.47 -5.08 -6.76
CA GLU A 84 -10.66 -4.55 -7.46
C GLU A 84 -11.95 -4.79 -6.66
N GLY A 85 -12.11 -5.99 -6.10
CA GLY A 85 -13.28 -6.37 -5.31
C GLY A 85 -13.39 -5.71 -3.93
N ILE A 86 -12.31 -5.11 -3.41
CA ILE A 86 -12.27 -4.53 -2.06
C ILE A 86 -11.65 -3.12 -2.01
N GLN A 87 -11.62 -2.40 -3.13
CA GLN A 87 -10.94 -1.10 -3.25
C GLN A 87 -11.35 -0.10 -2.15
N GLY A 88 -12.64 -0.03 -1.81
CA GLY A 88 -13.13 0.88 -0.76
C GLY A 88 -12.55 0.58 0.64
N LYS A 89 -12.17 -0.67 0.93
CA LYS A 89 -11.46 -1.03 2.18
C LYS A 89 -10.00 -0.60 2.13
N ILE A 90 -9.34 -0.86 1.00
CA ILE A 90 -7.94 -0.49 0.78
C ILE A 90 -7.76 1.03 0.93
N GLU A 91 -8.64 1.83 0.32
CA GLU A 91 -8.57 3.29 0.39
C GLU A 91 -8.75 3.83 1.81
N ARG A 92 -9.61 3.21 2.62
CA ARG A 92 -9.77 3.59 4.04
C ARG A 92 -8.52 3.28 4.86
N VAL A 93 -7.82 2.19 4.55
CA VAL A 93 -6.58 1.81 5.22
C VAL A 93 -5.40 2.65 4.74
N ALA A 94 -5.39 3.07 3.47
CA ALA A 94 -4.35 3.93 2.90
C ALA A 94 -4.24 5.31 3.58
N LEU A 95 -5.28 5.75 4.29
CA LEU A 95 -5.24 6.97 5.10
C LEU A 95 -4.51 6.79 6.45
N LYS A 96 -4.22 5.55 6.84
CA LYS A 96 -3.51 5.21 8.07
C LYS A 96 -2.01 5.05 7.78
N THR A 97 -1.18 5.29 8.79
CA THR A 97 0.28 5.10 8.65
C THR A 97 0.69 3.63 8.47
N LEU A 98 -0.07 2.69 9.05
CA LEU A 98 0.14 1.25 8.91
C LEU A 98 -1.21 0.51 8.87
N PRO A 99 -1.29 -0.63 8.17
CA PRO A 99 -0.27 -1.21 7.27
C PRO A 99 -0.14 -0.44 5.94
N SER A 100 1.01 -0.55 5.28
CA SER A 100 1.15 -0.19 3.87
C SER A 100 0.51 -1.27 3.00
N VAL A 101 -0.30 -0.86 2.02
CA VAL A 101 -0.97 -1.77 1.08
C VAL A 101 -0.38 -1.58 -0.31
N VAL A 102 0.20 -2.65 -0.87
CA VAL A 102 0.89 -2.62 -2.16
C VAL A 102 0.16 -3.50 -3.15
N LEU A 103 -0.24 -2.93 -4.28
CA LEU A 103 -0.85 -3.66 -5.39
C LEU A 103 0.24 -4.35 -6.23
N ILE A 104 0.04 -5.63 -6.55
CA ILE A 104 0.94 -6.40 -7.42
C ILE A 104 0.15 -7.07 -8.55
N PRO A 105 0.77 -7.38 -9.70
CA PRO A 105 0.12 -8.20 -10.72
C PRO A 105 -0.19 -9.62 -10.20
N ASP A 106 -1.09 -10.32 -10.88
CA ASP A 106 -1.28 -11.77 -10.73
C ASP A 106 -0.50 -12.54 -11.80
N ASN A 107 -0.57 -13.87 -11.79
CA ASN A 107 0.08 -14.74 -12.79
C ASN A 107 -0.46 -14.58 -14.23
N ARG A 108 -1.54 -13.81 -14.44
CA ARG A 108 -2.10 -13.44 -15.75
C ARG A 108 -1.72 -12.01 -16.15
N GLY A 109 -0.98 -11.28 -15.32
CA GLY A 109 -0.51 -9.92 -15.58
C GLY A 109 -1.17 -8.85 -14.70
N ALA A 110 -0.97 -7.59 -15.09
CA ALA A 110 -1.54 -6.43 -14.39
C ALA A 110 -2.87 -6.01 -15.01
N LEU A 111 -3.79 -5.49 -14.18
CA LEU A 111 -4.99 -4.76 -14.62
C LEU A 111 -4.72 -3.26 -14.80
N GLY A 112 -3.56 -2.79 -14.38
CA GLY A 112 -3.16 -1.38 -14.43
C GLY A 112 -3.77 -0.54 -13.30
N LEU A 113 -4.32 -1.17 -12.25
CA LEU A 113 -4.93 -0.46 -11.13
C LEU A 113 -3.91 0.41 -10.38
N ALA A 114 -2.70 -0.11 -10.16
CA ALA A 114 -1.63 0.63 -9.50
C ALA A 114 -1.24 1.87 -10.31
N THR A 115 -0.94 1.70 -11.60
CA THR A 115 -0.56 2.81 -12.50
C THR A 115 -1.66 3.84 -12.63
N LYS A 116 -2.92 3.40 -12.76
CA LYS A 116 -4.09 4.28 -12.79
C LYS A 116 -4.19 5.10 -11.51
N LYS A 117 -3.99 4.48 -10.34
CA LYS A 117 -4.02 5.17 -9.04
C LYS A 117 -2.91 6.22 -8.93
N VAL A 118 -1.69 5.89 -9.35
CA VAL A 118 -0.56 6.84 -9.38
C VAL A 118 -0.88 8.03 -10.28
N ARG A 119 -1.28 7.78 -11.53
CA ARG A 119 -1.66 8.84 -12.48
C ARG A 119 -2.76 9.73 -11.91
N GLN A 120 -3.83 9.16 -11.38
CA GLN A 120 -4.93 9.92 -10.75
C GLN A 120 -4.46 10.77 -9.57
N THR A 121 -3.61 10.23 -8.71
CA THR A 121 -3.12 10.92 -7.52
C THR A 121 -2.22 12.09 -7.91
N VAL A 122 -1.32 11.88 -8.87
CA VAL A 122 -0.42 12.91 -9.40
C VAL A 122 -1.22 14.00 -10.12
N SER A 123 -2.13 13.63 -11.03
CA SER A 123 -2.95 14.60 -11.77
C SER A 123 -3.82 15.44 -10.84
N LYS A 124 -4.35 14.84 -9.76
CA LYS A 124 -5.13 15.58 -8.76
C LYS A 124 -4.28 16.55 -7.95
N ALA A 125 -3.03 16.19 -7.63
CA ALA A 125 -2.14 17.03 -6.85
C ALA A 125 -1.59 18.22 -7.65
N ILE A 126 -1.27 18.01 -8.93
CA ILE A 126 -0.67 19.02 -9.81
C ILE A 126 -1.74 19.83 -10.58
N GLY A 127 -2.95 19.28 -10.72
CA GLY A 127 -4.03 19.88 -11.51
C GLY A 127 -3.91 19.65 -13.02
N ALA A 128 -2.96 18.82 -13.46
CA ALA A 128 -2.73 18.48 -14.86
C ALA A 128 -2.26 17.04 -15.01
N ASP A 129 -2.62 16.40 -16.12
CA ASP A 129 -2.17 15.05 -16.43
C ASP A 129 -0.78 15.06 -17.07
N ILE A 130 0.24 14.81 -16.26
CA ILE A 130 1.65 14.87 -16.70
C ILE A 130 2.06 13.69 -17.60
N PHE A 131 1.24 12.64 -17.70
CA PHE A 131 1.58 11.41 -18.41
C PHE A 131 1.10 11.40 -19.88
N GLN A 132 0.51 12.48 -20.39
CA GLN A 132 -0.04 12.57 -21.76
C GLN A 132 0.98 12.94 -22.86
N GLY A 133 2.24 13.20 -22.51
CA GLY A 133 3.25 13.71 -23.46
C GLY A 133 4.20 12.68 -24.09
N GLY A 134 4.01 11.37 -23.83
CA GLY A 134 4.99 10.31 -24.15
C GLY A 134 4.75 9.50 -25.43
N ASP A 135 3.61 9.67 -26.11
CA ASP A 135 3.32 8.97 -27.37
C ASP A 135 3.50 9.92 -28.56
N LYS A 136 4.72 9.94 -29.11
CA LYS A 136 5.01 10.36 -30.49
C LYS A 136 6.02 9.41 -31.10
#